data_AF-A0A670YIF7-F1
#
_entry.id   AF-A0A670YIF7-F1
#
_cell.length_a   1.000
_cell.length_b   1.000
_cell.length_c   1.000
_cell.angle_alpha   90.00
_cell.angle_beta   90.00
_cell.angle_gamma   90.00
#
_symmetry.space_group_name_H-M   'P 1'
#
loop_
_entity.id
_entity.type
_entity.pdbx_description
1 polymer ?
#
loop_
_entity_poly.entity_id
_entity_poly.type
_entity_poly.pdbx_seq_one_letter_code
_entity_poly.pdbx_strand_id
1 'polypeptide(L)'
;MSHSSTIRATSYRRTFGPSPMLSPMPYTSSRLASGSSATRLLSMPSAGASLRSYRGSGGGGSALFLRTGAPGMLAPSQLPPQRYAYSSEKLDFSVADALNQEFLATRSNEKQELQELNDRFASFIEKVRYLETQNAALLTELGQSRAKEPTRASDLFQDELRELRRQVDSLGKDRDRLQVDRDNLAEDLAALKLDEEMHKREDAENNLVLFRKDVDDATLSRLELERKIESLMDEIEFLKKLHEEVRCSNGLAQQQVQVEVEQAKPDLTAALKEIRTQYESIAVKNLQEAEEWYKSKFADLSDAANRNHEALRQAKQEMNESRRQIQTLTCEVDGLKGTNEALLRQMRDLEDQYGAEVGSYQETVGRLEQEIQHMKEEMARHLREYQDLLNVKMALDIEIATYRKLLEGEENQVYAGKSLEQGSPTLATLRLIDFNSQNSSANFAG
;
A
#
# COMPACT_ATOMS: atom_id res chain seq x y z
N MET A 1 4.17 -54.00 -12.25
CA MET A 1 3.37 -53.91 -11.01
C MET A 1 4.22 -53.26 -9.94
N SER A 2 3.60 -52.54 -8.99
CA SER A 2 4.18 -52.11 -7.70
C SER A 2 5.30 -51.04 -7.73
N HIS A 3 5.34 -50.03 -6.86
CA HIS A 3 4.27 -49.35 -6.09
C HIS A 3 4.70 -47.89 -5.84
N SER A 4 3.74 -46.97 -5.74
CA SER A 4 3.97 -45.59 -5.27
C SER A 4 3.98 -45.53 -3.74
N SER A 5 4.78 -44.64 -3.17
CA SER A 5 4.74 -44.29 -1.74
C SER A 5 4.85 -42.77 -1.54
N THR A 6 3.76 -42.07 -1.82
CA THR A 6 3.59 -40.64 -1.51
C THR A 6 3.37 -40.45 -0.01
N ILE A 7 4.30 -39.77 0.67
CA ILE A 7 4.08 -39.30 2.04
C ILE A 7 3.14 -38.09 2.01
N ARG A 8 1.93 -38.24 2.54
CA ARG A 8 1.03 -37.11 2.80
C ARG A 8 1.36 -36.49 4.16
N ALA A 9 1.75 -35.22 4.16
CA ALA A 9 1.71 -34.36 5.35
C ALA A 9 0.65 -33.28 5.12
N THR A 10 -0.33 -33.20 6.01
CA THR A 10 -1.50 -32.31 5.88
C THR A 10 -1.21 -30.92 6.43
N SER A 11 -1.51 -29.88 5.65
CA SER A 11 -1.56 -28.49 6.11
C SER A 11 -2.90 -28.17 6.77
N TYR A 12 -2.88 -27.34 7.81
CA TYR A 12 -4.08 -26.66 8.31
C TYR A 12 -3.81 -25.15 8.41
N ARG A 13 -4.69 -24.35 7.80
CA ARG A 13 -4.56 -22.89 7.72
C ARG A 13 -4.63 -22.24 9.11
N ARG A 14 -3.97 -21.08 9.24
CA ARG A 14 -4.69 -19.85 9.63
C ARG A 14 -4.31 -18.73 8.66
N THR A 15 -5.32 -18.23 7.94
CA THR A 15 -5.21 -17.13 6.97
C THR A 15 -6.23 -16.07 7.35
N PHE A 16 -5.78 -14.87 7.69
CA PHE A 16 -6.56 -13.64 7.52
C PHE A 16 -5.57 -12.53 7.19
N GLY A 17 -5.73 -11.95 6.00
CA GLY A 17 -4.97 -10.83 5.47
C GLY A 17 -5.88 -10.06 4.51
N PRO A 18 -5.79 -8.72 4.45
CA PRO A 18 -6.82 -7.89 3.82
C PRO A 18 -6.74 -7.87 2.29
N SER A 19 -7.88 -7.61 1.66
CA SER A 19 -8.04 -7.51 0.21
C SER A 19 -7.29 -6.31 -0.38
N PRO A 20 -6.63 -6.44 -1.55
CA PRO A 20 -6.06 -5.30 -2.26
C PRO A 20 -7.15 -4.43 -2.92
N MET A 21 -7.00 -3.11 -2.83
CA MET A 21 -7.90 -2.14 -3.48
C MET A 21 -7.55 -1.95 -4.96
N LEU A 22 -8.56 -1.93 -5.82
CA LEU A 22 -8.43 -1.55 -7.24
C LEU A 22 -8.23 -0.04 -7.37
N SER A 23 -7.13 0.38 -8.00
CA SER A 23 -6.88 1.77 -8.40
C SER A 23 -7.34 2.02 -9.85
N PRO A 24 -8.02 3.14 -10.16
CA PRO A 24 -8.46 3.43 -11.53
C PRO A 24 -7.37 4.11 -12.37
N MET A 25 -7.20 3.67 -13.63
CA MET A 25 -6.37 4.34 -14.63
C MET A 25 -7.01 5.66 -15.11
N PRO A 26 -6.24 6.76 -15.28
CA PRO A 26 -6.72 7.97 -15.94
C PRO A 26 -6.38 7.95 -17.45
N TYR A 27 -7.39 8.11 -18.30
CA TYR A 27 -7.18 8.44 -19.72
C TYR A 27 -6.81 9.92 -19.87
N THR A 28 -5.74 10.20 -20.62
CA THR A 28 -5.31 11.55 -20.95
C THR A 28 -6.08 12.11 -22.14
N SER A 29 -6.47 13.38 -22.06
CA SER A 29 -6.83 14.18 -23.23
C SER A 29 -6.53 15.65 -22.97
N SER A 30 -5.69 16.23 -23.82
CA SER A 30 -5.12 17.56 -23.69
C SER A 30 -6.07 18.65 -24.22
N ARG A 31 -6.17 19.77 -23.49
CA ARG A 31 -6.46 21.09 -24.09
C ARG A 31 -5.67 22.19 -23.37
N LEU A 32 -5.08 23.06 -24.18
CA LEU A 32 -4.35 24.27 -23.77
C LEU A 32 -5.34 25.40 -23.45
N ALA A 33 -5.05 26.18 -22.41
CA ALA A 33 -5.54 27.56 -22.28
C ALA A 33 -4.56 28.40 -21.45
N SER A 34 -4.18 29.55 -21.99
CA SER A 34 -3.37 30.58 -21.31
C SER A 34 -4.26 31.47 -20.42
N GLY A 35 -3.73 31.97 -19.30
CA GLY A 35 -4.47 32.87 -18.41
C GLY A 35 -3.70 33.29 -17.16
N SER A 36 -2.91 34.35 -17.25
CA SER A 36 -2.15 34.92 -16.14
C SER A 36 -3.05 35.56 -15.07
N SER A 37 -2.72 35.42 -13.77
CA SER A 37 -2.41 36.58 -12.88
C SER A 37 -2.32 36.27 -11.38
N ALA A 38 -1.45 37.05 -10.72
CA ALA A 38 -1.56 37.56 -9.34
C ALA A 38 -1.41 36.59 -8.15
N THR A 39 -0.15 36.39 -7.76
CA THR A 39 0.28 36.21 -6.37
C THR A 39 -0.29 37.27 -5.41
N ARG A 40 -0.72 36.85 -4.21
CA ARG A 40 -0.54 37.63 -2.96
C ARG A 40 -0.24 36.69 -1.78
N LEU A 41 0.76 37.10 -1.00
CA LEU A 41 1.23 36.46 0.24
C LEU A 41 0.49 37.04 1.46
N LEU A 42 0.64 36.35 2.61
CA LEU A 42 0.68 36.80 4.02
C LEU A 42 0.06 35.70 4.89
N SER A 43 0.84 34.93 5.66
CA SER A 43 1.45 35.29 6.97
C SER A 43 0.47 35.31 8.15
N MET A 44 0.73 34.39 9.08
CA MET A 44 0.25 34.30 10.49
C MET A 44 0.47 35.63 11.27
N PRO A 45 -0.19 35.92 12.44
CA PRO A 45 -0.22 35.02 13.62
C PRO A 45 -1.40 35.10 14.64
N SER A 46 -1.20 34.40 15.76
CA SER A 46 -2.05 34.14 16.95
C SER A 46 -2.47 35.36 17.81
N ALA A 47 -3.72 35.33 18.31
CA ALA A 47 -4.26 35.73 19.63
C ALA A 47 -5.81 35.84 19.52
N GLY A 48 -6.69 35.79 20.53
CA GLY A 48 -6.62 35.64 21.99
C GLY A 48 -7.97 36.08 22.62
N ALA A 49 -8.24 35.78 23.90
CA ALA A 49 -9.45 36.16 24.70
C ALA A 49 -10.81 35.55 24.24
N SER A 50 -11.52 34.74 25.03
CA SER A 50 -12.16 34.95 26.36
C SER A 50 -13.54 35.63 26.34
N LEU A 51 -14.56 34.89 26.76
CA LEU A 51 -15.75 35.40 27.44
C LEU A 51 -16.02 34.54 28.67
N ARG A 52 -16.33 35.19 29.80
CA ARG A 52 -16.41 34.59 31.14
C ARG A 52 -17.56 35.21 31.93
N SER A 53 -18.47 34.38 32.44
CA SER A 53 -19.27 34.69 33.63
C SER A 53 -19.99 33.43 34.16
N TYR A 54 -20.49 33.37 35.39
CA TYR A 54 -19.87 33.53 36.73
C TYR A 54 -20.93 33.13 37.79
N ARG A 55 -20.68 32.07 38.57
CA ARG A 55 -21.13 31.77 39.96
C ARG A 55 -20.80 30.28 40.21
N GLY A 56 -20.17 29.84 41.31
CA GLY A 56 -20.06 30.39 42.67
C GLY A 56 -21.16 29.78 43.55
N SER A 57 -20.91 29.13 44.70
CA SER A 57 -19.71 29.06 45.55
C SER A 57 -19.77 27.86 46.52
N GLY A 58 -18.63 27.48 47.13
CA GLY A 58 -18.53 26.63 48.34
C GLY A 58 -18.28 25.13 48.12
N GLY A 59 -17.41 24.44 48.87
CA GLY A 59 -16.46 24.92 49.90
C GLY A 59 -16.21 23.89 51.01
N GLY A 60 -14.97 23.39 51.12
CA GLY A 60 -14.52 22.44 52.16
C GLY A 60 -14.72 20.95 51.80
N GLY A 61 -13.81 20.00 52.06
CA GLY A 61 -12.43 20.11 52.58
C GLY A 61 -12.14 19.08 53.67
N SER A 62 -11.22 18.13 53.40
CA SER A 62 -10.30 17.41 54.32
C SER A 62 -10.87 16.67 55.57
N ALA A 63 -10.29 15.58 56.11
CA ALA A 63 -9.21 14.68 55.70
C ALA A 63 -9.23 13.40 56.59
N LEU A 64 -8.20 12.55 56.46
CA LEU A 64 -7.94 11.30 57.20
C LEU A 64 -7.81 11.49 58.73
N PHE A 65 -8.05 10.43 59.56
CA PHE A 65 -6.98 9.57 60.14
C PHE A 65 -7.38 8.65 61.33
N LEU A 66 -6.60 7.55 61.46
CA LEU A 66 -6.16 6.74 62.64
C LEU A 66 -7.08 6.28 63.82
N ARG A 67 -7.19 4.94 63.92
CA ARG A 67 -6.87 4.03 65.07
C ARG A 67 -6.30 4.63 66.38
N THR A 68 -6.89 4.24 67.53
CA THR A 68 -6.29 3.63 68.78
C THR A 68 -7.42 3.30 69.79
N GLY A 69 -7.43 2.18 70.52
CA GLY A 69 -7.02 2.03 71.96
C GLY A 69 -8.11 2.47 72.97
N ALA A 70 -8.37 1.87 74.15
CA ALA A 70 -7.89 0.66 74.86
C ALA A 70 -8.93 0.26 75.98
N PRO A 71 -8.84 -0.89 76.70
CA PRO A 71 -9.92 -1.39 77.58
C PRO A 71 -9.82 -0.93 79.06
N GLY A 72 -10.92 -1.07 79.82
CA GLY A 72 -10.96 -0.78 81.27
C GLY A 72 -12.09 -1.52 82.01
N MET A 73 -11.80 -2.03 83.20
CA MET A 73 -12.72 -2.78 84.07
C MET A 73 -13.49 -1.86 85.03
N LEU A 74 -14.54 -2.37 85.70
CA LEU A 74 -14.75 -2.21 87.15
C LEU A 74 -15.78 -3.22 87.69
N ALA A 75 -15.78 -3.43 89.01
CA ALA A 75 -16.30 -4.62 89.71
C ALA A 75 -17.49 -4.28 90.67
N PRO A 76 -18.03 -5.24 91.47
CA PRO A 76 -19.38 -5.15 92.06
C PRO A 76 -19.43 -4.48 93.45
N SER A 77 -20.64 -4.30 93.98
CA SER A 77 -20.91 -3.96 95.40
C SER A 77 -22.05 -4.81 95.98
N GLN A 78 -22.02 -5.04 97.30
CA GLN A 78 -22.92 -5.95 98.04
C GLN A 78 -23.51 -5.30 99.30
N LEU A 79 -24.72 -5.75 99.68
CA LEU A 79 -25.28 -5.79 101.05
C LEU A 79 -25.64 -4.42 101.70
N PRO A 80 -26.50 -4.38 102.77
CA PRO A 80 -27.03 -5.49 103.57
C PRO A 80 -28.57 -5.63 103.62
N PRO A 81 -29.11 -6.75 104.15
CA PRO A 81 -30.52 -6.88 104.48
C PRO A 81 -30.86 -6.24 105.83
N GLN A 82 -32.10 -5.79 106.00
CA GLN A 82 -32.66 -5.46 107.31
C GLN A 82 -33.94 -6.24 107.58
N ARG A 83 -33.99 -6.91 108.75
CA ARG A 83 -35.18 -7.57 109.26
C ARG A 83 -35.90 -6.61 110.20
N TYR A 84 -37.18 -6.34 109.92
CA TYR A 84 -38.12 -5.94 110.96
C TYR A 84 -39.28 -6.92 110.96
N ALA A 85 -39.40 -7.66 112.06
CA ALA A 85 -40.62 -8.39 112.38
C ALA A 85 -41.53 -7.42 113.13
N TYR A 86 -42.71 -7.15 112.57
CA TYR A 86 -43.82 -6.57 113.33
C TYR A 86 -45.08 -7.41 113.15
N SER A 87 -45.84 -7.48 114.23
CA SER A 87 -47.01 -8.33 114.43
C SER A 87 -48.25 -7.79 113.74
N SER A 88 -49.02 -8.70 113.15
CA SER A 88 -50.49 -8.75 113.18
C SER A 88 -51.26 -7.41 113.30
N GLU A 89 -51.80 -6.96 112.16
CA GLU A 89 -53.17 -6.43 112.15
C GLU A 89 -53.83 -6.77 110.81
N LYS A 90 -55.03 -7.36 110.86
CA LYS A 90 -55.82 -7.66 109.65
C LYS A 90 -56.54 -6.38 109.22
N LEU A 91 -55.98 -5.67 108.25
CA LEU A 91 -56.68 -4.67 107.47
C LEU A 91 -57.12 -5.30 106.14
N ASP A 92 -58.37 -5.07 105.75
CA ASP A 92 -58.96 -5.65 104.55
C ASP A 92 -58.52 -4.91 103.30
N PHE A 93 -57.56 -5.50 102.58
CA PHE A 93 -57.02 -4.99 101.32
C PHE A 93 -57.70 -5.59 100.07
N SER A 94 -58.81 -6.34 100.20
CA SER A 94 -59.45 -7.04 99.09
C SER A 94 -59.76 -6.14 97.87
N VAL A 95 -60.15 -4.88 98.11
CA VAL A 95 -60.40 -3.88 97.05
C VAL A 95 -59.09 -3.37 96.42
N ALA A 96 -58.03 -3.20 97.22
CA ALA A 96 -56.73 -2.75 96.72
C ALA A 96 -56.03 -3.84 95.89
N ASP A 97 -56.13 -5.11 96.31
CA ASP A 97 -55.63 -6.24 95.52
C ASP A 97 -56.45 -6.45 94.24
N ALA A 98 -57.78 -6.26 94.26
CA ALA A 98 -58.59 -6.31 93.05
C ALA A 98 -58.20 -5.24 92.03
N LEU A 99 -58.04 -3.98 92.47
CA LEU A 99 -57.59 -2.88 91.60
C LEU A 99 -56.15 -3.08 91.10
N ASN A 100 -55.27 -3.65 91.93
CA ASN A 100 -53.91 -3.99 91.52
C ASN A 100 -53.89 -5.15 90.51
N GLN A 101 -54.76 -6.17 90.65
CA GLN A 101 -54.93 -7.22 89.67
C GLN A 101 -55.49 -6.70 88.34
N GLU A 102 -56.45 -5.77 88.37
CA GLU A 102 -56.97 -5.10 87.17
C GLU A 102 -55.91 -4.23 86.49
N PHE A 103 -55.08 -3.52 87.26
CA PHE A 103 -53.94 -2.76 86.75
C PHE A 103 -52.84 -3.67 86.15
N LEU A 104 -52.59 -4.83 86.77
CA LEU A 104 -51.68 -5.83 86.22
C LEU A 104 -52.25 -6.50 84.95
N ALA A 105 -53.56 -6.72 84.88
CA ALA A 105 -54.24 -7.26 83.70
C ALA A 105 -54.23 -6.27 82.53
N THR A 106 -54.58 -5.01 82.76
CA THR A 106 -54.51 -3.95 81.72
C THR A 106 -53.08 -3.74 81.23
N ARG A 107 -52.08 -3.70 82.13
CA ARG A 107 -50.66 -3.66 81.77
C ARG A 107 -50.17 -4.92 81.04
N SER A 108 -50.74 -6.09 81.33
CA SER A 108 -50.43 -7.34 80.61
C SER A 108 -51.01 -7.32 79.21
N ASN A 109 -52.24 -6.82 79.03
CA ASN A 109 -52.87 -6.65 77.72
C ASN A 109 -52.14 -5.60 76.88
N GLU A 110 -51.82 -4.43 77.44
CA GLU A 110 -51.02 -3.39 76.77
C GLU A 110 -49.63 -3.95 76.37
N LYS A 111 -48.98 -4.73 77.24
CA LYS A 111 -47.74 -5.43 76.90
C LYS A 111 -47.93 -6.43 75.75
N GLN A 112 -49.04 -7.16 75.71
CA GLN A 112 -49.33 -8.10 74.62
C GLN A 112 -49.60 -7.36 73.31
N GLU A 113 -50.40 -6.28 73.30
CA GLU A 113 -50.65 -5.46 72.12
C GLU A 113 -49.36 -4.82 71.60
N LEU A 114 -48.50 -4.31 72.49
CA LEU A 114 -47.17 -3.82 72.14
C LEU A 114 -46.26 -4.93 71.59
N GLN A 115 -46.39 -6.17 72.07
CA GLN A 115 -45.65 -7.31 71.57
C GLN A 115 -46.14 -7.73 70.18
N GLU A 116 -47.45 -7.87 69.95
CA GLU A 116 -48.02 -8.15 68.63
C GLU A 116 -47.68 -7.05 67.61
N LEU A 117 -47.65 -5.78 68.05
CA LEU A 117 -47.19 -4.67 67.22
C LEU A 117 -45.67 -4.76 66.93
N ASN A 118 -44.86 -5.19 67.90
CA ASN A 118 -43.43 -5.41 67.71
C ASN A 118 -43.14 -6.55 66.74
N ASP A 119 -43.86 -7.67 66.85
CA ASP A 119 -43.76 -8.82 65.95
C ASP A 119 -44.15 -8.43 64.51
N ARG A 120 -45.21 -7.60 64.36
CA ARG A 120 -45.54 -6.98 63.06
C ARG A 120 -44.41 -6.08 62.57
N PHE A 121 -43.84 -5.21 63.39
CA PHE A 121 -42.68 -4.39 62.99
C PHE A 121 -41.46 -5.24 62.62
N ALA A 122 -41.18 -6.34 63.32
CA ALA A 122 -40.11 -7.26 62.99
C ALA A 122 -40.31 -7.86 61.58
N SER A 123 -41.51 -8.38 61.28
CA SER A 123 -41.84 -8.89 59.93
C SER A 123 -41.77 -7.81 58.84
N PHE A 124 -42.14 -6.56 59.13
CA PHE A 124 -41.94 -5.44 58.19
C PHE A 124 -40.45 -5.12 57.99
N ILE A 125 -39.63 -5.12 59.04
CA ILE A 125 -38.18 -4.91 58.95
C ILE A 125 -37.52 -6.03 58.15
N GLU A 126 -37.92 -7.29 58.34
CA GLU A 126 -37.48 -8.42 57.52
C GLU A 126 -37.90 -8.27 56.07
N LYS A 127 -39.14 -7.82 55.80
CA LYS A 127 -39.61 -7.59 54.44
C LYS A 127 -38.87 -6.42 53.75
N VAL A 128 -38.58 -5.34 54.48
CA VAL A 128 -37.76 -4.23 53.99
C VAL A 128 -36.34 -4.70 53.68
N ARG A 129 -35.68 -5.42 54.60
CA ARG A 129 -34.34 -6.00 54.35
C ARG A 129 -34.33 -6.94 53.15
N TYR A 130 -35.35 -7.80 53.00
CA TYR A 130 -35.50 -8.65 51.83
C TYR A 130 -35.59 -7.81 50.54
N LEU A 131 -36.45 -6.78 50.52
CA LEU A 131 -36.58 -5.89 49.37
C LEU A 131 -35.32 -5.06 49.10
N GLU A 132 -34.59 -4.63 50.12
CA GLU A 132 -33.29 -3.97 50.01
C GLU A 132 -32.24 -4.90 49.40
N THR A 133 -32.14 -6.16 49.86
CA THR A 133 -31.22 -7.15 49.25
C THR A 133 -31.61 -7.50 47.82
N GLN A 134 -32.91 -7.60 47.51
CA GLN A 134 -33.40 -7.85 46.15
C GLN A 134 -33.13 -6.65 45.23
N ASN A 135 -33.36 -5.42 45.70
CA ASN A 135 -33.03 -4.20 44.95
C ASN A 135 -31.51 -4.05 44.76
N ALA A 136 -30.69 -4.39 45.76
CA ALA A 136 -29.24 -4.41 45.62
C ALA A 136 -28.79 -5.43 44.53
N ALA A 137 -29.37 -6.64 44.53
CA ALA A 137 -29.11 -7.64 43.51
C ALA A 137 -29.50 -7.12 42.11
N LEU A 138 -30.73 -6.62 41.93
CA LEU A 138 -31.22 -6.06 40.67
C LEU A 138 -30.38 -4.87 40.18
N LEU A 139 -29.91 -4.00 41.09
CA LEU A 139 -29.00 -2.90 40.74
C LEU A 139 -27.64 -3.41 40.26
N THR A 140 -27.10 -4.48 40.86
CA THR A 140 -25.85 -5.10 40.37
C THR A 140 -26.03 -5.78 39.01
N GLU A 141 -27.16 -6.44 38.77
CA GLU A 141 -27.49 -7.08 37.49
C GLU A 141 -27.68 -6.03 36.39
N LEU A 142 -28.45 -4.97 36.65
CA LEU A 142 -28.65 -3.85 35.73
C LEU A 142 -27.33 -3.13 35.41
N GLY A 143 -26.44 -2.98 36.40
CA GLY A 143 -25.08 -2.48 36.21
C GLY A 143 -24.25 -3.36 35.27
N GLN A 144 -24.30 -4.69 35.43
CA GLN A 144 -23.60 -5.64 34.57
C GLN A 144 -24.12 -5.66 33.14
N SER A 145 -25.44 -5.59 32.94
CA SER A 145 -26.04 -5.55 31.60
C SER A 145 -25.73 -4.23 30.89
N ARG A 146 -25.86 -3.10 31.58
CA ARG A 146 -25.54 -1.77 31.03
C ARG A 146 -24.06 -1.61 30.65
N ALA A 147 -23.15 -2.35 31.29
CA ALA A 147 -21.73 -2.37 30.94
C ALA A 147 -21.42 -3.22 29.69
N LYS A 148 -22.33 -4.09 29.24
CA LYS A 148 -22.14 -5.00 28.10
C LYS A 148 -22.69 -4.46 26.78
N GLU A 149 -23.83 -3.78 26.80
CA GLU A 149 -24.56 -3.43 25.56
C GLU A 149 -23.99 -2.28 24.72
N PRO A 150 -23.47 -1.16 25.27
CA PRO A 150 -22.93 -0.06 24.44
C PRO A 150 -21.46 -0.26 24.06
N THR A 151 -20.71 -1.05 24.84
CA THR A 151 -19.24 -1.12 24.78
C THR A 151 -18.78 -1.91 23.56
N ARG A 152 -19.27 -3.15 23.37
CA ARG A 152 -18.82 -4.03 22.29
C ARG A 152 -18.99 -3.44 20.88
N ALA A 153 -20.08 -2.73 20.62
CA ALA A 153 -20.30 -2.08 19.33
C ALA A 153 -19.33 -0.89 19.14
N SER A 154 -19.11 -0.10 20.20
CA SER A 154 -18.13 1.00 20.17
C SER A 154 -16.71 0.49 19.97
N ASP A 155 -16.33 -0.60 20.64
CA ASP A 155 -15.00 -1.22 20.54
C ASP A 155 -14.73 -1.69 19.11
N LEU A 156 -15.70 -2.37 18.47
CA LEU A 156 -15.60 -2.79 17.06
C LEU A 156 -15.43 -1.59 16.12
N PHE A 157 -16.24 -0.53 16.28
CA PHE A 157 -16.06 0.68 15.47
C PHE A 157 -14.72 1.39 15.73
N GLN A 158 -14.19 1.33 16.95
CA GLN A 158 -12.87 1.87 17.28
C GLN A 158 -11.73 1.01 16.71
N ASP A 159 -11.90 -0.32 16.64
CA ASP A 159 -10.96 -1.23 15.99
C ASP A 159 -10.91 -0.95 14.48
N GLU A 160 -12.06 -0.88 13.81
CA GLU A 160 -12.18 -0.50 12.39
C GLU A 160 -11.57 0.89 12.11
N LEU A 161 -11.86 1.89 12.96
CA LEU A 161 -11.28 3.23 12.81
C LEU A 161 -9.75 3.23 13.00
N ARG A 162 -9.21 2.35 13.85
CA ARG A 162 -7.76 2.17 14.05
C ARG A 162 -7.12 1.47 12.86
N GLU A 163 -7.81 0.52 12.23
CA GLU A 163 -7.32 -0.19 11.05
C GLU A 163 -7.36 0.70 9.79
N LEU A 164 -8.46 1.43 9.55
CA LEU A 164 -8.54 2.42 8.48
C LEU A 164 -7.45 3.50 8.60
N ARG A 165 -7.12 3.94 9.82
CA ARG A 165 -5.99 4.87 10.05
C ARG A 165 -4.65 4.24 9.67
N ARG A 166 -4.40 2.96 10.02
CA ARG A 166 -3.18 2.25 9.60
C ARG A 166 -3.08 2.11 8.08
N GLN A 167 -4.20 1.85 7.40
CA GLN A 167 -4.24 1.75 5.94
C GLN A 167 -3.96 3.12 5.28
N VAL A 168 -4.49 4.22 5.83
CA VAL A 168 -4.15 5.58 5.38
C VAL A 168 -2.65 5.88 5.61
N ASP A 169 -2.09 5.50 6.76
CA ASP A 169 -0.67 5.69 7.07
C ASP A 169 0.26 4.83 6.18
N SER A 170 -0.14 3.61 5.79
CA SER A 170 0.62 2.78 4.85
C SER A 170 0.53 3.32 3.42
N LEU A 171 -0.68 3.66 2.95
CA LEU A 171 -0.87 4.29 1.64
C LEU A 171 -0.15 5.64 1.53
N GLY A 172 -0.07 6.41 2.63
CA GLY A 172 0.74 7.62 2.70
C GLY A 172 2.23 7.36 2.49
N LYS A 173 2.80 6.35 3.17
CA LYS A 173 4.21 5.95 3.00
C LYS A 173 4.50 5.41 1.60
N ASP A 174 3.58 4.63 1.03
CA ASP A 174 3.77 4.06 -0.30
C ASP A 174 3.61 5.12 -1.40
N ARG A 175 2.70 6.10 -1.22
CA ARG A 175 2.67 7.33 -2.04
C ARG A 175 3.99 8.07 -1.95
N ASP A 176 4.53 8.28 -0.76
CA ASP A 176 5.75 9.07 -0.56
C ASP A 176 6.99 8.36 -1.15
N ARG A 177 7.03 7.03 -1.11
CA ARG A 177 8.02 6.21 -1.84
C ARG A 177 7.90 6.37 -3.35
N LEU A 178 6.71 6.13 -3.91
CA LEU A 178 6.45 6.26 -5.34
C LEU A 178 6.70 7.70 -5.85
N GLN A 179 6.48 8.70 -5.02
CA GLN A 179 6.80 10.10 -5.30
C GLN A 179 8.32 10.32 -5.42
N VAL A 180 9.13 9.75 -4.51
CA VAL A 180 10.60 9.77 -4.60
C VAL A 180 11.09 8.99 -5.83
N ASP A 181 10.56 7.78 -6.08
CA ASP A 181 10.94 6.97 -7.24
C ASP A 181 10.63 7.69 -8.56
N ARG A 182 9.48 8.37 -8.65
CA ARG A 182 9.10 9.22 -9.79
C ARG A 182 10.05 10.40 -9.98
N ASP A 183 10.46 11.05 -8.90
CA ASP A 183 11.35 12.20 -8.96
C ASP A 183 12.77 11.78 -9.37
N ASN A 184 13.29 10.67 -8.83
CA ASN A 184 14.54 10.05 -9.27
C ASN A 184 14.51 9.71 -10.77
N LEU A 185 13.46 9.04 -11.24
CA LEU A 185 13.29 8.71 -12.67
C LEU A 185 13.17 9.96 -13.56
N ALA A 186 12.64 11.08 -13.03
CA ALA A 186 12.60 12.34 -13.75
C ALA A 186 13.99 13.00 -13.85
N GLU A 187 14.83 12.86 -12.82
CA GLU A 187 16.24 13.28 -12.83
C GLU A 187 17.07 12.42 -13.81
N ASP A 188 16.93 11.08 -13.77
CA ASP A 188 17.59 10.17 -14.71
C ASP A 188 17.22 10.47 -16.17
N LEU A 189 15.92 10.70 -16.45
CA LEU A 189 15.44 11.09 -17.78
C LEU A 189 15.90 12.50 -18.21
N ALA A 190 16.27 13.37 -17.27
CA ALA A 190 16.87 14.66 -17.57
C ALA A 190 18.37 14.54 -17.87
N ALA A 191 19.09 13.69 -17.12
CA ALA A 191 20.49 13.37 -17.35
C ALA A 191 20.70 12.71 -18.72
N LEU A 192 19.94 11.66 -19.05
CA LEU A 192 20.02 10.99 -20.35
C LEU A 192 19.79 11.95 -21.54
N LYS A 193 18.85 12.90 -21.40
CA LYS A 193 18.62 13.94 -22.43
C LYS A 193 19.77 14.92 -22.55
N LEU A 194 20.44 15.26 -21.45
CA LEU A 194 21.63 16.09 -21.48
C LEU A 194 22.75 15.37 -22.25
N ASP A 195 22.99 14.09 -21.94
CA ASP A 195 24.00 13.27 -22.60
C ASP A 195 23.73 13.08 -24.10
N GLU A 196 22.47 12.83 -24.48
CA GLU A 196 22.06 12.80 -25.89
C GLU A 196 22.34 14.12 -26.63
N GLU A 197 22.04 15.27 -26.02
CA GLU A 197 22.31 16.58 -26.63
C GLU A 197 23.81 16.93 -26.65
N MET A 198 24.58 16.46 -25.66
CA MET A 198 26.04 16.56 -25.69
C MET A 198 26.63 15.74 -26.85
N HIS A 199 26.23 14.48 -27.02
CA HIS A 199 26.70 13.67 -28.14
C HIS A 199 26.29 14.23 -29.51
N LYS A 200 25.05 14.72 -29.68
CA LYS A 200 24.63 15.41 -30.91
C LYS A 200 25.49 16.66 -31.20
N ARG A 201 25.89 17.38 -30.15
CA ARG A 201 26.79 18.54 -30.24
C ARG A 201 28.21 18.12 -30.60
N GLU A 202 28.76 17.08 -29.98
CA GLU A 202 30.08 16.52 -30.31
C GLU A 202 30.14 16.04 -31.76
N ASP A 203 29.13 15.31 -32.23
CA ASP A 203 29.00 14.89 -33.63
C ASP A 203 28.94 16.09 -34.58
N ALA A 204 28.19 17.14 -34.25
CA ALA A 204 28.14 18.36 -35.05
C ALA A 204 29.49 19.10 -35.09
N GLU A 205 30.24 19.13 -33.98
CA GLU A 205 31.58 19.71 -33.92
C GLU A 205 32.62 18.88 -34.68
N ASN A 206 32.57 17.56 -34.57
CA ASN A 206 33.40 16.63 -35.36
C ASN A 206 33.15 16.83 -36.86
N ASN A 207 31.89 16.91 -37.29
CA ASN A 207 31.53 17.19 -38.69
C ASN A 207 32.01 18.58 -39.15
N LEU A 208 31.94 19.62 -38.30
CA LEU A 208 32.51 20.94 -38.61
C LEU A 208 34.04 20.91 -38.79
N VAL A 209 34.76 20.13 -37.97
CA VAL A 209 36.21 19.94 -38.12
C VAL A 209 36.53 19.21 -39.43
N LEU A 210 35.77 18.18 -39.79
CA LEU A 210 35.92 17.48 -41.07
C LEU A 210 35.65 18.42 -42.26
N PHE A 211 34.52 19.13 -42.29
CA PHE A 211 34.23 20.08 -43.37
C PHE A 211 35.25 21.21 -43.47
N ARG A 212 35.83 21.65 -42.34
CA ARG A 212 36.93 22.64 -42.36
C ARG A 212 38.17 22.08 -43.04
N LYS A 213 38.53 20.82 -42.73
CA LYS A 213 39.63 20.14 -43.42
C LYS A 213 39.32 19.96 -44.91
N ASP A 214 38.12 19.54 -45.29
CA ASP A 214 37.72 19.38 -46.70
C ASP A 214 37.80 20.72 -47.46
N VAL A 215 37.46 21.84 -46.81
CA VAL A 215 37.65 23.19 -47.36
C VAL A 215 39.14 23.52 -47.50
N ASP A 216 39.97 23.25 -46.48
CA ASP A 216 41.41 23.49 -46.55
C ASP A 216 42.06 22.66 -47.67
N ASP A 217 41.77 21.36 -47.77
CA ASP A 217 42.22 20.44 -48.83
C ASP A 217 41.73 20.93 -50.22
N ALA A 218 40.49 21.41 -50.33
CA ALA A 218 39.97 22.01 -51.56
C ALA A 218 40.74 23.31 -51.93
N THR A 219 41.06 24.17 -50.97
CA THR A 219 41.86 25.39 -51.24
C THR A 219 43.28 25.07 -51.68
N LEU A 220 43.90 24.03 -51.12
CA LEU A 220 45.21 23.55 -51.57
C LEU A 220 45.16 23.07 -53.02
N SER A 221 44.18 22.23 -53.38
CA SER A 221 44.02 21.78 -54.79
C SER A 221 43.76 22.95 -55.75
N ARG A 222 43.03 23.99 -55.32
CA ARG A 222 42.81 25.21 -56.10
C ARG A 222 44.11 25.98 -56.34
N LEU A 223 44.94 26.15 -55.30
CA LEU A 223 46.24 26.82 -55.38
C LEU A 223 47.25 26.03 -56.24
N GLU A 224 47.20 24.70 -56.21
CA GLU A 224 48.02 23.85 -57.09
C GLU A 224 47.63 24.00 -58.55
N LEU A 225 46.32 24.05 -58.86
CA LEU A 225 45.81 24.31 -60.20
C LEU A 225 46.14 25.74 -60.67
N GLU A 226 46.02 26.74 -59.81
CA GLU A 226 46.42 28.13 -60.09
C GLU A 226 47.90 28.22 -60.46
N ARG A 227 48.81 27.65 -59.65
CA ARG A 227 50.24 27.56 -59.98
C ARG A 227 50.52 26.79 -61.27
N LYS A 228 49.72 25.76 -61.57
CA LYS A 228 49.88 25.00 -62.81
C LYS A 228 49.45 25.82 -64.04
N ILE A 229 48.44 26.67 -63.90
CA ILE A 229 48.03 27.64 -64.93
C ILE A 229 49.13 28.68 -65.13
N GLU A 230 49.66 29.28 -64.06
CA GLU A 230 50.77 30.24 -64.11
C GLU A 230 52.00 29.64 -64.82
N SER A 231 52.45 28.45 -64.41
CA SER A 231 53.56 27.73 -65.04
C SER A 231 53.34 27.43 -66.53
N LEU A 232 52.10 27.16 -66.95
CA LEU A 232 51.76 26.95 -68.36
C LEU A 232 51.70 28.28 -69.14
N MET A 233 51.31 29.38 -68.49
CA MET A 233 51.35 30.72 -69.08
C MET A 233 52.78 31.20 -69.30
N ASP A 234 53.67 30.99 -68.32
CA ASP A 234 55.11 31.28 -68.42
C ASP A 234 55.77 30.49 -69.55
N GLU A 235 55.46 29.19 -69.69
CA GLU A 235 55.95 28.36 -70.79
C GLU A 235 55.44 28.88 -72.16
N ILE A 236 54.17 29.27 -72.25
CA ILE A 236 53.62 29.89 -73.48
C ILE A 236 54.33 31.22 -73.79
N GLU A 237 54.66 32.03 -72.79
CA GLU A 237 55.38 33.29 -73.01
C GLU A 237 56.86 33.05 -73.40
N PHE A 238 57.52 32.07 -72.78
CA PHE A 238 58.85 31.63 -73.15
C PHE A 238 58.91 31.13 -74.60
N LEU A 239 58.00 30.24 -75.00
CA LEU A 239 57.92 29.74 -76.38
C LEU A 239 57.66 30.86 -77.41
N LYS A 240 56.86 31.87 -77.05
CA LYS A 240 56.67 33.08 -77.88
C LYS A 240 57.95 33.89 -78.02
N LYS A 241 58.67 34.14 -76.93
CA LYS A 241 59.96 34.86 -76.93
C LYS A 241 61.00 34.10 -77.74
N LEU A 242 61.13 32.79 -77.54
CA LEU A 242 62.06 31.93 -78.28
C LEU A 242 61.75 31.91 -79.78
N HIS A 243 60.47 31.89 -80.17
CA HIS A 243 60.08 31.99 -81.58
C HIS A 243 60.49 33.35 -82.20
N GLU A 244 60.31 34.46 -81.48
CA GLU A 244 60.79 35.78 -81.92
C GLU A 244 62.32 35.87 -81.97
N GLU A 245 63.01 35.31 -80.97
CA GLU A 245 64.48 35.28 -80.94
C GLU A 245 65.06 34.40 -82.05
N VAL A 246 64.47 33.24 -82.36
CA VAL A 246 64.87 32.41 -83.52
C VAL A 246 64.63 33.16 -84.83
N ARG A 247 63.53 33.93 -84.93
CA ARG A 247 63.26 34.81 -86.09
C ARG A 247 64.33 35.89 -86.23
N CYS A 248 64.77 36.51 -85.14
CA CYS A 248 65.84 37.52 -85.15
C CYS A 248 67.24 36.90 -85.34
N SER A 249 67.53 35.75 -84.75
CA SER A 249 68.82 35.05 -84.80
C SER A 249 69.11 34.49 -86.18
N ASN A 250 68.10 33.97 -86.89
CA ASN A 250 68.20 33.65 -88.32
C ASN A 250 68.54 34.87 -89.20
N GLY A 251 68.33 36.10 -88.70
CA GLY A 251 68.77 37.35 -89.33
C GLY A 251 70.13 37.88 -88.85
N LEU A 252 70.73 37.30 -87.79
CA LEU A 252 71.95 37.79 -87.14
C LEU A 252 73.11 36.78 -87.10
N ALA A 253 72.87 35.51 -87.47
CA ALA A 253 73.88 34.44 -87.54
C ALA A 253 74.91 34.58 -88.68
N GLN A 254 75.29 35.81 -89.05
CA GLN A 254 76.17 36.11 -90.18
C GLN A 254 77.45 36.87 -89.80
N GLN A 255 77.79 37.04 -88.51
CA GLN A 255 79.01 37.76 -88.12
C GLN A 255 79.76 37.20 -86.89
N GLN A 256 80.91 36.59 -87.18
CA GLN A 256 82.20 36.48 -86.45
C GLN A 256 82.26 36.68 -84.91
N VAL A 257 82.77 35.74 -84.09
CA VAL A 257 84.13 35.12 -83.98
C VAL A 257 85.02 35.78 -82.89
N GLN A 258 85.73 34.90 -82.17
CA GLN A 258 86.51 35.12 -80.93
C GLN A 258 87.79 35.95 -81.12
N VAL A 259 88.27 36.59 -80.04
CA VAL A 259 89.71 36.83 -79.79
C VAL A 259 89.99 36.71 -78.28
N GLU A 260 91.04 35.96 -77.91
CA GLU A 260 91.57 35.78 -76.56
C GLU A 260 92.75 36.74 -76.29
N VAL A 261 93.01 37.09 -75.02
CA VAL A 261 94.25 37.81 -74.62
C VAL A 261 94.81 37.22 -73.33
N GLU A 262 95.94 36.52 -73.44
CA GLU A 262 96.71 36.04 -72.28
C GLU A 262 97.42 37.20 -71.56
N GLN A 263 97.57 37.10 -70.23
CA GLN A 263 98.52 37.92 -69.46
C GLN A 263 99.37 37.06 -68.50
N ALA A 264 100.56 37.58 -68.18
CA ALA A 264 101.70 36.82 -67.73
C ALA A 264 101.59 36.18 -66.34
N LYS A 265 102.34 35.08 -66.16
CA LYS A 265 102.35 34.20 -64.98
C LYS A 265 103.15 34.79 -63.80
N PRO A 266 102.53 35.15 -62.66
CA PRO A 266 103.19 35.13 -61.35
C PRO A 266 103.24 33.68 -60.82
N ASP A 267 104.18 33.31 -59.95
CA ASP A 267 104.48 31.91 -59.56
C ASP A 267 103.25 31.03 -59.25
N LEU A 268 102.74 30.37 -60.29
CA LEU A 268 101.55 29.54 -60.20
C LEU A 268 101.81 28.24 -59.42
N THR A 269 103.05 27.79 -59.25
CA THR A 269 103.29 26.40 -58.84
C THR A 269 103.01 26.16 -57.37
N ALA A 270 103.30 27.15 -56.51
CA ALA A 270 102.94 27.12 -55.10
C ALA A 270 101.42 27.29 -54.92
N ALA A 271 100.84 28.33 -55.55
CA ALA A 271 99.41 28.62 -55.47
C ALA A 271 98.54 27.46 -56.00
N LEU A 272 98.90 26.85 -57.13
CA LEU A 272 98.19 25.68 -57.68
C LEU A 272 98.25 24.46 -56.76
N LYS A 273 99.36 24.25 -56.03
CA LYS A 273 99.46 23.17 -55.03
C LYS A 273 98.58 23.44 -53.83
N GLU A 274 98.59 24.66 -53.29
CA GLU A 274 97.73 25.04 -52.17
C GLU A 274 96.25 24.95 -52.55
N ILE A 275 95.86 25.56 -53.68
CA ILE A 275 94.51 25.48 -54.26
C ILE A 275 94.09 24.02 -54.45
N ARG A 276 94.97 23.16 -54.99
CA ARG A 276 94.70 21.72 -55.12
C ARG A 276 94.46 21.05 -53.77
N THR A 277 95.29 21.30 -52.76
CA THR A 277 95.08 20.71 -51.41
C THR A 277 93.81 21.22 -50.74
N GLN A 278 93.39 22.47 -51.00
CA GLN A 278 92.11 22.97 -50.54
C GLN A 278 90.94 22.31 -51.27
N TYR A 279 91.00 22.14 -52.60
CA TYR A 279 89.99 21.39 -53.34
C TYR A 279 89.89 19.92 -52.91
N GLU A 280 91.03 19.25 -52.67
CA GLU A 280 91.05 17.88 -52.15
C GLU A 280 90.44 17.81 -50.73
N SER A 281 90.73 18.77 -49.86
CA SER A 281 90.11 18.89 -48.52
C SER A 281 88.60 19.17 -48.58
N ILE A 282 88.17 20.07 -49.46
CA ILE A 282 86.75 20.40 -49.67
C ILE A 282 86.00 19.20 -50.26
N ALA A 283 86.59 18.47 -51.19
CA ALA A 283 85.98 17.27 -51.78
C ALA A 283 85.80 16.15 -50.73
N VAL A 284 86.79 15.92 -49.86
CA VAL A 284 86.67 14.95 -48.76
C VAL A 284 85.60 15.36 -47.75
N LYS A 285 85.55 16.65 -47.37
CA LYS A 285 84.51 17.17 -46.47
C LYS A 285 83.12 17.05 -47.07
N ASN A 286 82.93 17.45 -48.33
CA ASN A 286 81.66 17.35 -49.04
C ASN A 286 81.19 15.89 -49.14
N LEU A 287 82.09 14.94 -49.37
CA LEU A 287 81.77 13.50 -49.36
C LEU A 287 81.34 13.02 -47.95
N GLN A 288 82.03 13.44 -46.90
CA GLN A 288 81.68 13.11 -45.51
C GLN A 288 80.34 13.72 -45.10
N GLU A 289 80.12 15.00 -45.38
CA GLU A 289 78.86 15.72 -45.16
C GLU A 289 77.70 15.06 -45.92
N ALA A 290 77.92 14.64 -47.18
CA ALA A 290 76.93 13.88 -47.94
C ALA A 290 76.65 12.50 -47.32
N GLU A 291 77.68 11.74 -46.93
CA GLU A 291 77.50 10.45 -46.25
C GLU A 291 76.74 10.58 -44.92
N GLU A 292 77.06 11.57 -44.10
CA GLU A 292 76.38 11.84 -42.83
C GLU A 292 74.94 12.31 -43.06
N TRP A 293 74.71 13.16 -44.06
CA TRP A 293 73.36 13.57 -44.47
C TRP A 293 72.52 12.39 -44.94
N TYR A 294 73.07 11.50 -45.78
CA TYR A 294 72.39 10.27 -46.19
C TYR A 294 72.12 9.34 -45.00
N LYS A 295 73.11 9.10 -44.12
CA LYS A 295 72.93 8.27 -42.92
C LYS A 295 71.82 8.82 -42.01
N SER A 296 71.82 10.13 -41.75
CA SER A 296 70.76 10.82 -41.01
C SER A 296 69.41 10.64 -41.70
N LYS A 297 69.34 10.82 -43.02
CA LYS A 297 68.09 10.72 -43.77
C LYS A 297 67.53 9.29 -43.82
N PHE A 298 68.40 8.28 -43.90
CA PHE A 298 68.01 6.88 -43.78
C PHE A 298 67.53 6.54 -42.36
N ALA A 299 68.18 7.07 -41.32
CA ALA A 299 67.73 6.93 -39.94
C ALA A 299 66.35 7.55 -39.75
N ASP A 300 66.14 8.80 -40.17
CA ASP A 300 64.84 9.51 -40.10
C ASP A 300 63.71 8.72 -40.79
N LEU A 301 63.96 8.18 -41.99
CA LEU A 301 62.99 7.40 -42.74
C LEU A 301 62.68 6.05 -42.08
N SER A 302 63.71 5.36 -41.55
CA SER A 302 63.56 4.12 -40.80
C SER A 302 62.74 4.33 -39.52
N ASP A 303 63.06 5.39 -38.78
CA ASP A 303 62.35 5.79 -37.57
C ASP A 303 60.89 6.20 -37.85
N ALA A 304 60.63 6.93 -38.93
CA ALA A 304 59.28 7.27 -39.36
C ALA A 304 58.48 6.01 -39.75
N ALA A 305 59.09 5.06 -40.47
CA ALA A 305 58.47 3.78 -40.81
C ALA A 305 58.16 2.94 -39.56
N ASN A 306 59.07 2.90 -38.58
CA ASN A 306 58.88 2.20 -37.31
C ASN A 306 57.73 2.81 -36.48
N ARG A 307 57.65 4.15 -36.40
CA ARG A 307 56.53 4.85 -35.75
C ARG A 307 55.19 4.58 -36.44
N ASN A 308 55.17 4.56 -37.78
CA ASN A 308 53.97 4.22 -38.55
C ASN A 308 53.54 2.76 -38.30
N HIS A 309 54.48 1.81 -38.31
CA HIS A 309 54.21 0.41 -37.98
C HIS A 309 53.65 0.23 -36.57
N GLU A 310 54.20 0.91 -35.55
CA GLU A 310 53.67 0.80 -34.18
C GLU A 310 52.30 1.46 -34.04
N ALA A 311 52.05 2.62 -34.66
CA ALA A 311 50.73 3.25 -34.71
C ALA A 311 49.68 2.34 -35.38
N LEU A 312 50.05 1.69 -36.50
CA LEU A 312 49.19 0.70 -37.16
C LEU A 312 48.97 -0.54 -36.29
N ARG A 313 49.96 -0.94 -35.48
CA ARG A 313 49.85 -2.05 -34.52
C ARG A 313 48.89 -1.69 -33.39
N GLN A 314 48.97 -0.48 -32.84
CA GLN A 314 48.09 0.04 -31.79
C GLN A 314 46.65 0.18 -32.28
N ALA A 315 46.41 0.84 -33.41
CA ALA A 315 45.08 0.94 -34.01
C ALA A 315 44.44 -0.44 -34.29
N LYS A 316 45.24 -1.44 -34.69
CA LYS A 316 44.78 -2.83 -34.81
C LYS A 316 44.46 -3.49 -33.48
N GLN A 317 45.18 -3.17 -32.39
CA GLN A 317 44.85 -3.67 -31.05
C GLN A 317 43.54 -3.05 -30.55
N GLU A 318 43.38 -1.73 -30.67
CA GLU A 318 42.17 -0.99 -30.29
C GLU A 318 40.94 -1.52 -31.05
N MET A 319 41.02 -1.65 -32.38
CA MET A 319 39.95 -2.24 -33.19
C MET A 319 39.55 -3.65 -32.74
N ASN A 320 40.52 -4.49 -32.34
CA ASN A 320 40.24 -5.83 -31.83
C ASN A 320 39.61 -5.79 -30.43
N GLU A 321 39.95 -4.81 -29.60
CA GLU A 321 39.38 -4.66 -28.27
C GLU A 321 37.95 -4.12 -28.33
N SER A 322 37.67 -3.08 -29.14
CA SER A 322 36.31 -2.63 -29.41
C SER A 322 35.44 -3.75 -29.98
N ARG A 323 36.00 -4.61 -30.85
CA ARG A 323 35.30 -5.80 -31.35
C ARG A 323 34.95 -6.81 -30.25
N ARG A 324 35.82 -7.02 -29.26
CA ARG A 324 35.53 -7.87 -28.09
C ARG A 324 34.47 -7.25 -27.20
N GLN A 325 34.55 -5.95 -26.93
CA GLN A 325 33.54 -5.22 -26.15
C GLN A 325 32.15 -5.33 -26.79
N ILE A 326 32.05 -5.12 -28.11
CA ILE A 326 30.80 -5.33 -28.86
C ILE A 326 30.28 -6.77 -28.70
N GLN A 327 31.15 -7.79 -28.80
CA GLN A 327 30.74 -9.18 -28.59
C GLN A 327 30.24 -9.44 -27.16
N THR A 328 30.95 -8.94 -26.13
CA THR A 328 30.56 -9.09 -24.73
C THR A 328 29.21 -8.43 -24.46
N LEU A 329 29.03 -7.16 -24.88
CA LEU A 329 27.77 -6.43 -24.74
C LEU A 329 26.62 -7.10 -25.51
N THR A 330 26.90 -7.69 -26.68
CA THR A 330 25.89 -8.46 -27.43
C THR A 330 25.45 -9.69 -26.64
N CYS A 331 26.38 -10.44 -26.05
CA CYS A 331 26.07 -11.60 -25.20
C CYS A 331 25.32 -11.21 -23.92
N GLU A 332 25.65 -10.07 -23.30
CA GLU A 332 24.92 -9.54 -22.14
C GLU A 332 23.49 -9.15 -22.51
N VAL A 333 23.30 -8.43 -23.63
CA VAL A 333 21.98 -8.05 -24.15
C VAL A 333 21.13 -9.28 -24.46
N ASP A 334 21.69 -10.31 -25.10
CA ASP A 334 20.95 -11.54 -25.41
C ASP A 334 20.67 -12.39 -24.16
N GLY A 335 21.57 -12.39 -23.17
CA GLY A 335 21.34 -12.95 -21.85
C GLY A 335 20.19 -12.26 -21.11
N LEU A 336 20.17 -10.92 -21.08
CA LEU A 336 19.10 -10.13 -20.47
C LEU A 336 17.75 -10.30 -21.19
N LYS A 337 17.73 -10.41 -22.53
CA LYS A 337 16.52 -10.80 -23.27
C LYS A 337 16.03 -12.18 -22.83
N GLY A 338 16.92 -13.15 -22.72
CA GLY A 338 16.60 -14.50 -22.27
C GLY A 338 15.99 -14.53 -20.85
N THR A 339 16.54 -13.78 -19.90
CA THR A 339 15.97 -13.67 -18.55
C THR A 339 14.64 -12.92 -18.55
N ASN A 340 14.48 -11.87 -19.36
CA ASN A 340 13.23 -11.13 -19.51
C ASN A 340 12.12 -12.04 -20.06
N GLU A 341 12.37 -12.79 -21.14
CA GLU A 341 11.39 -13.75 -21.66
C GLU A 341 11.05 -14.86 -20.66
N ALA A 342 12.02 -15.31 -19.84
CA ALA A 342 11.78 -16.30 -18.81
C ALA A 342 10.84 -15.77 -17.71
N LEU A 343 11.07 -14.53 -17.24
CA LEU A 343 10.19 -13.84 -16.30
C LEU A 343 8.78 -13.61 -16.89
N LEU A 344 8.69 -13.21 -18.17
CA LEU A 344 7.40 -13.06 -18.86
C LEU A 344 6.67 -14.39 -19.08
N ARG A 345 7.37 -15.53 -19.17
CA ARG A 345 6.74 -16.86 -19.14
C ARG A 345 6.22 -17.17 -17.73
N GLN A 346 7.06 -17.00 -16.70
CA GLN A 346 6.66 -17.21 -15.30
C GLN A 346 5.46 -16.35 -14.86
N MET A 347 5.38 -15.09 -15.30
CA MET A 347 4.21 -14.24 -15.03
C MET A 347 2.93 -14.83 -15.63
N ARG A 348 2.96 -15.24 -16.90
CA ARG A 348 1.81 -15.89 -17.55
C ARG A 348 1.43 -17.22 -16.90
N ASP A 349 2.43 -18.04 -16.57
CA ASP A 349 2.20 -19.30 -15.86
C ASP A 349 1.51 -19.07 -14.50
N LEU A 350 1.84 -17.98 -13.80
CA LEU A 350 1.19 -17.57 -12.54
C LEU A 350 -0.21 -16.99 -12.77
N GLU A 351 -0.40 -16.15 -13.79
CA GLU A 351 -1.72 -15.62 -14.18
C GLU A 351 -2.69 -16.75 -14.54
N ASP A 352 -2.25 -17.75 -15.30
CA ASP A 352 -3.02 -18.95 -15.64
C ASP A 352 -3.33 -19.81 -14.40
N GLN A 353 -2.37 -19.98 -13.48
CA GLN A 353 -2.59 -20.66 -12.21
C GLN A 353 -3.63 -19.95 -11.34
N TYR A 354 -3.54 -18.63 -11.17
CA TYR A 354 -4.55 -17.86 -10.45
C TYR A 354 -5.90 -17.87 -11.14
N GLY A 355 -5.95 -17.84 -12.48
CA GLY A 355 -7.17 -18.01 -13.25
C GLY A 355 -7.85 -19.37 -12.98
N ALA A 356 -7.07 -20.45 -12.94
CA ALA A 356 -7.56 -21.78 -12.60
C ALA A 356 -8.03 -21.90 -11.14
N GLU A 357 -7.30 -21.31 -10.18
CA GLU A 357 -7.73 -21.25 -8.78
C GLU A 357 -9.04 -20.48 -8.61
N VAL A 358 -9.17 -19.31 -9.24
CA VAL A 358 -10.41 -18.51 -9.22
C VAL A 358 -11.57 -19.29 -9.85
N GLY A 359 -11.34 -20.00 -10.96
CA GLY A 359 -12.34 -20.89 -11.57
C GLY A 359 -12.78 -22.00 -10.62
N SER A 360 -11.83 -22.65 -9.92
CA SER A 360 -12.14 -23.67 -8.92
C SER A 360 -12.93 -23.11 -7.73
N TYR A 361 -12.57 -21.92 -7.22
CA TYR A 361 -13.35 -21.26 -6.17
C TYR A 361 -14.77 -20.94 -6.65
N GLN A 362 -14.94 -20.41 -7.87
CA GLN A 362 -16.27 -20.15 -8.46
C GLN A 362 -17.11 -21.44 -8.59
N GLU A 363 -16.52 -22.55 -9.02
CA GLU A 363 -17.19 -23.85 -9.06
C GLU A 363 -17.64 -24.31 -7.66
N THR A 364 -16.78 -24.17 -6.65
CA THR A 364 -17.14 -24.54 -5.27
C THR A 364 -18.24 -23.66 -4.68
N VAL A 365 -18.26 -22.36 -5.01
CA VAL A 365 -19.34 -21.44 -4.64
C VAL A 365 -20.64 -21.85 -5.34
N GLY A 366 -20.63 -22.06 -6.65
CA GLY A 366 -21.81 -22.49 -7.40
C GLY A 366 -22.40 -23.82 -6.90
N ARG A 367 -21.56 -24.79 -6.51
CA ARG A 367 -22.01 -26.03 -5.86
C ARG A 367 -22.70 -25.76 -4.51
N LEU A 368 -22.13 -24.90 -3.67
CA LEU A 368 -22.72 -24.56 -2.37
C LEU A 368 -24.03 -23.78 -2.53
N GLU A 369 -24.13 -22.89 -3.52
CA GLU A 369 -25.37 -22.18 -3.86
C GLU A 369 -26.47 -23.13 -4.33
N GLN A 370 -26.12 -24.13 -5.16
CA GLN A 370 -27.03 -25.20 -5.58
C GLN A 370 -27.49 -26.06 -4.38
N GLU A 371 -26.58 -26.42 -3.46
CA GLU A 371 -26.92 -27.16 -2.24
C GLU A 371 -27.87 -26.34 -1.34
N ILE A 372 -27.61 -25.04 -1.15
CA ILE A 372 -28.52 -24.15 -0.40
C ILE A 372 -29.89 -24.07 -1.07
N GLN A 373 -29.96 -23.96 -2.40
CA GLN A 373 -31.21 -23.90 -3.14
C GLN A 373 -32.00 -25.21 -3.04
N HIS A 374 -31.32 -26.35 -3.17
CA HIS A 374 -31.91 -27.67 -2.99
C HIS A 374 -32.51 -27.84 -1.58
N MET A 375 -31.75 -27.51 -0.52
CA MET A 375 -32.24 -27.58 0.86
C MET A 375 -33.42 -26.64 1.13
N LYS A 376 -33.47 -25.46 0.48
CA LYS A 376 -34.64 -24.56 0.54
C LYS A 376 -35.88 -25.18 -0.11
N GLU A 377 -35.71 -25.88 -1.24
CA GLU A 377 -36.80 -26.56 -1.94
C GLU A 377 -37.33 -27.76 -1.14
N GLU A 378 -36.45 -28.55 -0.51
CA GLU A 378 -36.83 -29.62 0.43
C GLU A 378 -37.57 -29.07 1.66
N MET A 379 -37.07 -27.99 2.26
CA MET A 379 -37.76 -27.30 3.37
C MET A 379 -39.17 -26.83 2.97
N ALA A 380 -39.28 -26.19 1.80
CA ALA A 380 -40.57 -25.74 1.26
C ALA A 380 -41.51 -26.91 0.92
N ARG A 381 -40.98 -28.06 0.52
CA ARG A 381 -41.74 -29.30 0.33
C ARG A 381 -42.26 -29.84 1.67
N HIS A 382 -41.41 -29.98 2.67
CA HIS A 382 -41.83 -30.47 3.99
C HIS A 382 -42.87 -29.55 4.64
N LEU A 383 -42.76 -28.23 4.51
CA LEU A 383 -43.78 -27.29 4.99
C LEU A 383 -45.16 -27.53 4.35
N ARG A 384 -45.23 -27.91 3.06
CA ARG A 384 -46.49 -28.32 2.42
C ARG A 384 -47.01 -29.64 2.99
N GLU A 385 -46.13 -30.65 3.11
CA GLU A 385 -46.48 -31.96 3.69
C GLU A 385 -47.02 -31.83 5.13
N TYR A 386 -46.45 -30.94 5.95
CA TYR A 386 -46.96 -30.61 7.29
C TYR A 386 -48.31 -29.88 7.25
N GLN A 387 -48.52 -28.94 6.33
CA GLN A 387 -49.81 -28.25 6.18
C GLN A 387 -50.91 -29.21 5.73
N ASP A 388 -50.62 -30.13 4.80
CA ASP A 388 -51.56 -31.15 4.36
C ASP A 388 -51.93 -32.12 5.50
N LEU A 389 -50.95 -32.55 6.29
CA LEU A 389 -51.20 -33.37 7.48
C LEU A 389 -52.03 -32.62 8.55
N LEU A 390 -51.79 -31.32 8.74
CA LEU A 390 -52.58 -30.47 9.62
C LEU A 390 -54.03 -30.36 9.13
N ASN A 391 -54.25 -30.19 7.82
CA ASN A 391 -55.57 -30.14 7.21
C ASN A 391 -56.33 -31.47 7.45
N VAL A 392 -55.68 -32.62 7.27
CA VAL A 392 -56.24 -33.95 7.60
C VAL A 392 -56.57 -34.06 9.09
N LYS A 393 -55.67 -33.61 9.98
CA LYS A 393 -55.90 -33.62 11.43
C LYS A 393 -57.13 -32.77 11.81
N MET A 394 -57.30 -31.60 11.20
CA MET A 394 -58.48 -30.75 11.42
C MET A 394 -59.78 -31.40 10.91
N ALA A 395 -59.75 -32.10 9.78
CA ALA A 395 -60.89 -32.87 9.31
C ALA A 395 -61.27 -33.98 10.31
N LEU A 396 -60.29 -34.73 10.82
CA LEU A 396 -60.50 -35.75 11.85
C LEU A 396 -61.01 -35.18 13.19
N ASP A 397 -60.56 -33.99 13.61
CA ASP A 397 -61.12 -33.31 14.80
C ASP A 397 -62.62 -33.00 14.60
N ILE A 398 -63.01 -32.55 13.39
CA ILE A 398 -64.40 -32.25 13.04
C ILE A 398 -65.23 -33.54 13.04
N GLU A 399 -64.72 -34.63 12.47
CA GLU A 399 -65.36 -35.95 12.51
C GLU A 399 -65.53 -36.45 13.95
N ILE A 400 -64.50 -36.38 14.80
CA ILE A 400 -64.60 -36.74 16.22
C ILE A 400 -65.63 -35.86 16.94
N ALA A 401 -65.72 -34.58 16.63
CA ALA A 401 -66.70 -33.67 17.20
C ALA A 401 -68.14 -33.96 16.72
N THR A 402 -68.35 -34.40 15.48
CA THR A 402 -69.68 -34.81 15.00
C THR A 402 -70.07 -36.17 15.57
N TYR A 403 -69.15 -37.14 15.65
CA TYR A 403 -69.40 -38.42 16.32
C TYR A 403 -69.75 -38.25 17.80
N ARG A 404 -69.05 -37.37 18.54
CA ARG A 404 -69.39 -37.04 19.93
C ARG A 404 -70.81 -36.45 20.05
N LYS A 405 -71.18 -35.49 19.20
CA LYS A 405 -72.54 -34.91 19.19
C LYS A 405 -73.63 -35.92 18.86
N LEU A 406 -73.35 -36.89 17.99
CA LEU A 406 -74.28 -38.00 17.69
C LEU A 406 -74.47 -38.90 18.92
N LEU A 407 -73.38 -39.29 19.59
CA LEU A 407 -73.40 -40.10 20.81
C LEU A 407 -74.09 -39.37 21.97
N GLU A 408 -73.80 -38.08 22.18
CA GLU A 408 -74.52 -37.22 23.14
C GLU A 408 -76.02 -37.11 22.79
N GLY A 409 -76.37 -37.14 21.49
CA GLY A 409 -77.74 -37.20 21.01
C GLY A 409 -78.44 -38.52 21.33
N GLU A 410 -77.73 -39.65 21.20
CA GLU A 410 -78.24 -40.98 21.56
C GLU A 410 -78.36 -41.15 23.08
N GLU A 411 -77.39 -40.69 23.87
CA GLU A 411 -77.52 -40.67 25.34
C GLU A 411 -78.70 -39.79 25.77
N ASN A 412 -78.87 -38.60 25.18
CA ASN A 412 -80.05 -37.77 25.43
C ASN A 412 -81.35 -38.43 24.96
N GLN A 413 -81.35 -39.30 23.94
CA GLN A 413 -82.49 -40.14 23.57
C GLN A 413 -82.70 -41.37 24.48
N VAL A 414 -81.69 -41.83 25.20
CA VAL A 414 -81.82 -42.88 26.23
C VAL A 414 -82.32 -42.28 27.56
N TYR A 415 -81.89 -41.05 27.90
CA TYR A 415 -82.42 -40.31 29.05
C TYR A 415 -83.81 -39.73 28.78
N ALA A 416 -84.07 -39.11 27.62
CA ALA A 416 -85.41 -38.70 27.17
C ALA A 416 -86.26 -39.90 26.68
N GLY A 417 -85.67 -41.07 26.46
CA GLY A 417 -86.38 -42.33 26.20
C GLY A 417 -87.19 -42.83 27.40
N LYS A 418 -87.02 -42.19 28.57
CA LYS A 418 -87.93 -42.32 29.72
C LYS A 418 -89.04 -41.25 29.79
N SER A 419 -89.08 -40.32 28.84
CA SER A 419 -90.05 -39.21 28.76
C SER A 419 -90.36 -38.78 27.31
N LEU A 420 -91.19 -39.57 26.64
CA LEU A 420 -92.22 -39.19 25.65
C LEU A 420 -91.99 -38.00 24.68
N GLU A 421 -91.99 -38.35 23.38
CA GLU A 421 -92.81 -37.72 22.33
C GLU A 421 -93.11 -36.19 22.38
N GLN A 422 -92.48 -35.41 21.49
CA GLN A 422 -93.12 -34.77 20.31
C GLN A 422 -92.24 -33.64 19.69
N GLY A 423 -92.29 -33.50 18.36
CA GLY A 423 -91.93 -32.25 17.67
C GLY A 423 -90.59 -32.22 16.92
N SER A 424 -90.64 -32.36 15.60
CA SER A 424 -89.59 -31.97 14.64
C SER A 424 -89.94 -30.61 14.00
N PRO A 425 -89.08 -30.00 13.17
CA PRO A 425 -87.61 -29.94 13.18
C PRO A 425 -87.09 -28.48 13.19
N THR A 426 -85.80 -28.27 13.45
CA THR A 426 -85.14 -27.00 13.06
C THR A 426 -83.75 -27.23 12.50
N LEU A 427 -83.60 -27.11 11.18
CA LEU A 427 -82.31 -27.07 10.50
C LEU A 427 -81.57 -25.79 10.91
N ALA A 428 -80.68 -25.90 11.89
CA ALA A 428 -79.77 -24.82 12.25
C ALA A 428 -78.62 -24.74 11.25
N THR A 429 -78.67 -23.71 10.39
CA THR A 429 -77.66 -23.38 9.38
C THR A 429 -76.26 -23.27 10.01
N LEU A 430 -75.44 -24.31 9.85
CA LEU A 430 -74.00 -24.25 10.15
C LEU A 430 -73.34 -23.33 9.12
N ARG A 431 -73.09 -22.08 9.52
CA ARG A 431 -72.34 -21.12 8.71
C ARG A 431 -70.94 -21.66 8.47
N LEU A 432 -70.58 -21.78 7.20
CA LEU A 432 -69.20 -21.86 6.75
C LEU A 432 -68.46 -20.61 7.28
N ILE A 433 -67.37 -20.81 8.03
CA ILE A 433 -66.46 -19.71 8.39
C ILE A 433 -65.30 -19.77 7.40
N ASP A 434 -65.36 -18.93 6.39
CA ASP A 434 -64.25 -18.70 5.46
C ASP A 434 -63.07 -18.07 6.21
N PHE A 435 -62.11 -18.87 6.64
CA PHE A 435 -60.88 -18.35 7.24
C PHE A 435 -59.82 -17.99 6.19
N ASN A 436 -60.14 -16.90 5.48
CA ASN A 436 -59.23 -15.93 4.88
C ASN A 436 -57.94 -16.44 4.20
N SER A 437 -58.02 -16.71 2.90
CA SER A 437 -56.85 -16.84 2.00
C SER A 437 -56.21 -15.48 1.70
N GLN A 438 -55.51 -14.89 2.67
CA GLN A 438 -54.73 -13.66 2.49
C GLN A 438 -53.45 -13.66 3.36
N ASN A 439 -52.44 -14.46 3.01
CA ASN A 439 -51.05 -14.19 3.47
C ASN A 439 -49.93 -14.87 2.66
N SER A 440 -50.00 -14.90 1.32
CA SER A 440 -48.97 -15.54 0.46
C SER A 440 -48.42 -14.66 -0.67
N SER A 441 -48.59 -13.33 -0.57
CA SER A 441 -48.17 -12.36 -1.61
C SER A 441 -47.33 -11.20 -1.05
N ALA A 442 -46.48 -11.49 -0.06
CA ALA A 442 -45.51 -10.54 0.48
C ALA A 442 -44.32 -11.27 1.13
N ASN A 443 -43.38 -11.77 0.31
CA ASN A 443 -41.95 -11.93 0.59
C ASN A 443 -41.27 -12.77 -0.51
N PHE A 444 -40.96 -12.15 -1.65
CA PHE A 444 -39.94 -12.66 -2.58
C PHE A 444 -39.26 -11.50 -3.34
N ALA A 445 -38.67 -10.59 -2.57
CA ALA A 445 -37.74 -9.56 -3.03
C ALA A 445 -36.82 -9.21 -1.85
N GLY A 446 -35.56 -9.65 -1.91
CA GLY A 446 -34.59 -9.62 -0.82
C GLY A 446 -33.49 -10.64 -1.08
#